data_AF-A0A4V1SHJ0-F1
#
_entry.id   AF-A0A4V1SHJ0-F1
#
_cell.length_a   1.000
_cell.length_b   1.000
_cell.length_c   1.000
_cell.angle_alpha   90.00
_cell.angle_beta   90.00
_cell.angle_gamma   90.00
#
_symmetry.space_group_name_H-M   'P 1'
#
loop_
_entity.id
_entity.type
_entity.pdbx_description
1 polymer ?
#
loop_
_entity_poly.entity_id
_entity_poly.type
_entity_poly.pdbx_seq_one_letter_code
_entity_poly.pdbx_strand_id
1 'polypeptide(L)'
;MKLSLYLIPAIVMVQTASAQFAPQAGVAGTTAISKSSAQIKGWASGCTVERGWLDIADPSKGSPTIGLNSDAVGAADNSVISLGDSGVAVLTFSSPIYNGAGADFAVFENGFINPSNKEEAFLELAFVEVSSDGINYFRFPAASYTPETTQVPGAGVYLDAKYINNLAGKYSGGYGTPFDLEELAGKPGLDINQVTHVRVVDVIGSVSNNTSLDTSGRKINDPYPTPFPGGGFDLDAVGAIYLRDVGVDDFKNKNLTSIYPNPVADYLNIQLGSGSDEPISLLITDVTGKVLSSTVLSQPENKISFTAYHSGIYYLQFSDAKGNKWVERITKL
;
A
#
# COMPACT_ATOMS: atom_id res chain seq x y z
N MET A 1 -41.49 -48.34 -43.69
CA MET A 1 -40.92 -47.84 -42.43
C MET A 1 -40.88 -46.32 -42.49
N LYS A 2 -41.69 -45.62 -41.69
CA LYS A 2 -41.65 -44.15 -41.60
C LYS A 2 -40.63 -43.78 -40.52
N LEU A 3 -39.58 -43.06 -40.89
CA LEU A 3 -38.56 -42.56 -39.97
C LEU A 3 -39.08 -41.22 -39.39
N SER A 4 -39.47 -41.22 -38.12
CA SER A 4 -39.85 -39.98 -37.43
C SER A 4 -38.60 -39.29 -36.89
N LEU A 5 -38.31 -38.11 -37.43
CA LEU A 5 -37.22 -37.25 -37.00
C LEU A 5 -37.70 -36.43 -35.78
N TYR A 6 -37.16 -36.71 -34.60
CA TYR A 6 -37.44 -35.91 -33.40
C TYR A 6 -36.52 -34.68 -33.39
N LEU A 7 -37.12 -33.50 -33.53
CA LEU A 7 -36.43 -32.22 -33.37
C LEU A 7 -36.34 -31.93 -31.86
N ILE A 8 -35.13 -31.96 -31.29
CA ILE A 8 -34.90 -31.56 -29.90
C ILE A 8 -34.72 -30.03 -29.88
N PRO A 9 -35.59 -29.26 -29.20
CA PRO A 9 -35.40 -27.83 -29.07
C PRO A 9 -34.23 -27.56 -28.11
N ALA A 10 -33.17 -26.94 -28.61
CA ALA A 10 -32.08 -26.44 -27.80
C ALA A 10 -32.55 -25.17 -27.07
N ILE A 11 -32.80 -25.29 -25.77
CA ILE A 11 -33.06 -24.13 -24.89
C ILE A 11 -31.73 -23.43 -24.67
N VAL A 12 -31.53 -22.29 -25.33
CA VAL A 12 -30.42 -21.37 -25.05
C VAL A 12 -30.80 -20.58 -23.80
N MET A 13 -30.27 -20.99 -22.64
CA MET A 13 -30.32 -20.18 -21.42
C MET A 13 -29.41 -18.97 -21.63
N VAL A 14 -30.00 -17.80 -21.89
CA VAL A 14 -29.30 -16.52 -21.81
C VAL A 14 -29.11 -16.23 -20.33
N GLN A 15 -27.93 -16.54 -19.79
CA GLN A 15 -27.55 -16.06 -18.47
C GLN A 15 -27.27 -14.57 -18.57
N THR A 16 -28.17 -13.75 -18.04
CA THR A 16 -27.88 -12.34 -17.75
C THR A 16 -26.96 -12.31 -16.54
N ALA A 17 -25.65 -12.35 -16.77
CA ALA A 17 -24.68 -12.02 -15.74
C ALA A 17 -24.76 -10.50 -15.51
N SER A 18 -25.44 -10.09 -14.43
CA SER A 18 -25.30 -8.72 -13.94
C SER A 18 -23.92 -8.62 -13.29
N ALA A 19 -23.02 -7.83 -13.86
CA ALA A 19 -21.74 -7.54 -13.23
C ALA A 19 -22.02 -6.71 -11.97
N GLN A 20 -22.03 -7.36 -10.82
CA GLN A 20 -22.26 -6.75 -9.52
C GLN A 20 -20.93 -6.66 -8.78
N PHE A 21 -20.65 -5.53 -8.13
CA PHE A 21 -19.41 -5.37 -7.39
C PHE A 21 -19.36 -6.31 -6.18
N ALA A 22 -18.15 -6.55 -5.66
CA ALA A 22 -17.96 -7.47 -4.54
C ALA A 22 -18.83 -7.11 -3.33
N PRO A 23 -19.46 -8.09 -2.67
CA PRO A 23 -20.31 -7.88 -1.50
C PRO A 23 -19.51 -7.55 -0.25
N GLN A 24 -20.24 -7.19 0.81
CA GLN A 24 -19.72 -6.83 2.13
C GLN A 24 -18.77 -7.91 2.72
N ALA A 25 -17.89 -7.49 3.63
CA ALA A 25 -16.99 -8.39 4.36
C ALA A 25 -17.77 -9.53 5.03
N GLY A 26 -17.22 -10.75 5.00
CA GLY A 26 -17.89 -11.94 5.54
C GLY A 26 -18.99 -12.52 4.63
N VAL A 27 -19.26 -11.92 3.47
CA VAL A 27 -20.13 -12.49 2.43
C VAL A 27 -19.28 -13.20 1.36
N ALA A 28 -19.78 -14.33 0.85
CA ALA A 28 -19.11 -15.08 -0.21
C ALA A 28 -18.90 -14.22 -1.46
N GLY A 29 -17.67 -14.20 -1.99
CA GLY A 29 -17.29 -13.37 -3.13
C GLY A 29 -16.79 -11.96 -2.76
N THR A 30 -16.71 -11.63 -1.46
CA THR A 30 -16.10 -10.38 -1.01
C THR A 30 -14.62 -10.29 -1.40
N THR A 31 -14.17 -9.07 -1.67
CA THR A 31 -12.76 -8.73 -1.88
C THR A 31 -12.18 -7.95 -0.69
N ALA A 32 -12.95 -7.79 0.39
CA ALA A 32 -12.53 -7.08 1.59
C ALA A 32 -11.25 -7.68 2.20
N ILE A 33 -10.29 -6.84 2.58
CA ILE A 33 -9.03 -7.28 3.17
C ILE A 33 -9.10 -7.09 4.68
N SER A 34 -9.07 -8.19 5.43
CA SER A 34 -8.99 -8.13 6.90
C SER A 34 -7.75 -7.35 7.34
N LYS A 35 -7.88 -6.51 8.37
CA LYS A 35 -6.73 -5.81 8.99
C LYS A 35 -5.65 -6.75 9.52
N SER A 36 -6.00 -7.99 9.81
CA SER A 36 -5.08 -9.06 10.23
C SER A 36 -4.52 -9.89 9.06
N SER A 37 -4.81 -9.51 7.81
CA SER A 37 -4.36 -10.24 6.63
C SER A 37 -2.84 -10.21 6.53
N ALA A 38 -2.23 -11.39 6.38
CA ALA A 38 -0.80 -11.53 6.12
C ALA A 38 -0.36 -10.98 4.75
N GLN A 39 -1.31 -10.58 3.89
CA GLN A 39 -1.03 -9.87 2.65
C GLN A 39 -0.50 -8.46 2.93
N ILE A 40 -0.90 -7.82 4.02
CA ILE A 40 -0.42 -6.49 4.39
C ILE A 40 1.04 -6.61 4.85
N LYS A 41 1.95 -5.96 4.13
CA LYS A 41 3.41 -5.97 4.37
C LYS A 41 3.90 -4.76 5.13
N GLY A 42 3.11 -3.69 5.13
CA GLY A 42 3.38 -2.51 5.93
C GLY A 42 2.18 -1.59 5.95
N TRP A 43 2.34 -0.49 6.68
CA TRP A 43 1.29 0.48 6.91
C TRP A 43 1.83 1.87 6.62
N ALA A 44 0.93 2.83 6.37
CA ALA A 44 1.32 4.23 6.30
C ALA A 44 2.08 4.64 7.57
N SER A 45 3.17 5.37 7.39
CA SER A 45 4.07 5.81 8.46
C SER A 45 4.01 7.32 8.72
N GLY A 46 3.30 8.05 7.87
CA GLY A 46 3.02 9.48 8.05
C GLY A 46 1.63 9.82 7.51
N CYS A 47 1.01 10.84 8.09
CA CYS A 47 -0.30 11.35 7.68
C CYS A 47 -0.38 12.87 7.92
N THR A 48 -1.01 13.57 6.98
CA THR A 48 -1.44 14.96 7.13
C THR A 48 -2.89 15.10 6.73
N VAL A 49 -3.71 15.71 7.59
CA VAL A 49 -5.14 15.93 7.34
C VAL A 49 -5.46 17.42 7.24
N GLU A 50 -6.21 17.77 6.21
CA GLU A 50 -6.96 19.04 6.09
C GLU A 50 -8.44 18.70 6.26
N ARG A 51 -9.03 19.10 7.39
CA ARG A 51 -10.43 18.79 7.67
C ARG A 51 -11.37 19.62 6.80
N GLY A 52 -12.44 18.98 6.37
CA GLY A 52 -13.60 19.59 5.76
C GLY A 52 -14.57 20.15 6.78
N TRP A 53 -15.85 20.20 6.40
CA TRP A 53 -16.94 20.73 7.24
C TRP A 53 -17.75 19.61 7.89
N LEU A 54 -18.38 19.89 9.02
CA LEU A 54 -19.43 19.01 9.58
C LEU A 54 -20.68 18.98 8.70
N ASP A 55 -20.90 20.06 7.96
CA ASP A 55 -21.96 20.20 6.97
C ASP A 55 -21.53 21.29 5.99
N ILE A 56 -21.15 20.92 4.78
CA ILE A 56 -20.71 21.88 3.76
C ILE A 56 -21.83 22.83 3.33
N ALA A 57 -23.10 22.48 3.56
CA ALA A 57 -24.21 23.40 3.33
C ALA A 57 -24.36 24.44 4.46
N ASP A 58 -23.77 24.19 5.64
CA ASP A 58 -23.75 25.12 6.77
C ASP A 58 -22.37 25.15 7.48
N PRO A 59 -21.38 25.86 6.90
CA PRO A 59 -20.03 25.97 7.48
C PRO A 59 -19.99 26.56 8.90
N SER A 60 -21.08 27.18 9.38
CA SER A 60 -21.14 27.71 10.76
C SER A 60 -21.06 26.62 11.82
N LYS A 61 -21.33 25.35 11.45
CA LYS A 61 -21.17 24.18 12.32
C LYS A 61 -19.71 23.80 12.57
N GLY A 62 -18.76 24.33 11.79
CA GLY A 62 -17.34 24.05 11.93
C GLY A 62 -16.92 22.72 11.30
N SER A 63 -15.84 22.14 11.81
CA SER A 63 -15.20 20.92 11.29
C SER A 63 -15.31 19.76 12.29
N PRO A 64 -15.17 18.50 11.84
CA PRO A 64 -15.07 17.35 12.73
C PRO A 64 -13.94 17.50 13.75
N THR A 65 -14.08 16.84 14.89
CA THR A 65 -13.15 16.98 16.03
C THR A 65 -12.54 15.66 16.50
N ILE A 66 -12.95 14.53 15.93
CA ILE A 66 -12.43 13.21 16.31
C ILE A 66 -11.07 12.95 15.65
N GLY A 67 -10.14 12.43 16.45
CA GLY A 67 -8.83 11.93 16.01
C GLY A 67 -7.75 12.98 15.79
N LEU A 68 -6.53 12.47 15.59
CA LEU A 68 -5.31 13.18 15.25
C LEU A 68 -4.66 12.49 14.05
N ASN A 69 -3.73 13.16 13.37
CA ASN A 69 -3.01 12.54 12.24
C ASN A 69 -2.30 11.23 12.64
N SER A 70 -1.90 11.09 13.91
CA SER A 70 -1.27 9.89 14.45
C SER A 70 -2.21 8.68 14.56
N ASP A 71 -3.52 8.89 14.52
CA ASP A 71 -4.49 7.80 14.56
C ASP A 71 -4.61 7.09 13.19
N ALA A 72 -4.24 7.76 12.09
CA ALA A 72 -4.29 7.20 10.73
C ALA A 72 -3.01 6.44 10.30
N VAL A 73 -2.01 6.32 11.19
CA VAL A 73 -0.72 5.67 10.87
C VAL A 73 -0.54 4.38 11.67
N GLY A 74 0.19 3.43 11.09
CA GLY A 74 0.32 2.10 11.67
C GLY A 74 -0.86 1.20 11.36
N ALA A 75 -0.98 0.10 12.11
CA ALA A 75 -1.98 -0.91 11.86
C ALA A 75 -3.37 -0.45 12.28
N ALA A 76 -4.37 -0.72 11.44
CA ALA A 76 -5.77 -0.45 11.73
C ALA A 76 -6.18 -0.99 13.12
N ASP A 77 -6.55 -0.11 14.02
CA ASP A 77 -6.89 -0.43 15.40
C ASP A 77 -8.24 0.13 15.84
N ASN A 78 -8.95 0.77 14.90
CA ASN A 78 -10.24 1.44 15.09
C ASN A 78 -10.12 2.77 15.87
N SER A 79 -8.90 3.30 16.05
CA SER A 79 -8.68 4.73 16.32
C SER A 79 -8.76 5.46 14.99
N VAL A 80 -9.63 6.46 14.88
CA VAL A 80 -9.92 7.12 13.60
C VAL A 80 -9.72 8.62 13.66
N ILE A 81 -9.45 9.21 12.50
CA ILE A 81 -9.54 10.65 12.26
C ILE A 81 -10.61 10.96 11.20
N SER A 82 -11.61 11.75 11.59
CA SER A 82 -12.72 12.11 10.72
C SER A 82 -12.38 13.25 9.77
N LEU A 83 -12.68 13.10 8.50
CA LEU A 83 -12.31 14.10 7.48
C LEU A 83 -13.32 15.24 7.38
N GLY A 84 -14.62 14.93 7.44
CA GLY A 84 -15.71 15.88 7.18
C GLY A 84 -15.87 16.19 5.70
N ASP A 85 -16.98 16.83 5.34
CA ASP A 85 -17.34 17.15 3.97
C ASP A 85 -16.20 17.88 3.23
N SER A 86 -15.67 17.28 2.16
CA SER A 86 -14.48 17.73 1.40
C SER A 86 -13.12 17.61 2.08
N GLY A 87 -13.05 16.96 3.25
CA GLY A 87 -11.81 16.73 3.97
C GLY A 87 -10.84 15.83 3.20
N VAL A 88 -9.55 16.04 3.43
CA VAL A 88 -8.47 15.38 2.71
C VAL A 88 -7.42 14.87 3.67
N ALA A 89 -7.05 13.59 3.54
CA ALA A 89 -5.88 13.02 4.18
C ALA A 89 -4.84 12.61 3.13
N VAL A 90 -3.57 12.91 3.40
CA VAL A 90 -2.43 12.43 2.61
C VAL A 90 -1.58 11.54 3.50
N LEU A 91 -1.44 10.28 3.11
CA LEU A 91 -0.66 9.27 3.80
C LEU A 91 0.63 8.98 3.03
N THR A 92 1.72 8.78 3.76
CA THR A 92 3.05 8.45 3.23
C THR A 92 3.56 7.13 3.79
N PHE A 93 4.45 6.47 3.04
CA PHE A 93 5.01 5.18 3.41
C PHE A 93 6.54 5.26 3.54
N SER A 94 7.12 4.41 4.38
CA SER A 94 8.58 4.30 4.53
C SER A 94 9.27 3.75 3.29
N SER A 95 8.53 2.99 2.47
CA SER A 95 8.95 2.47 1.18
C SER A 95 7.85 2.73 0.16
N PRO A 96 8.19 2.97 -1.12
CA PRO A 96 7.16 3.07 -2.15
C PRO A 96 6.32 1.79 -2.28
N ILE A 97 5.03 1.95 -2.51
CA ILE A 97 4.13 0.90 -2.96
C ILE A 97 4.41 0.67 -4.45
N TYR A 98 4.44 -0.59 -4.87
CA TYR A 98 4.60 -0.94 -6.29
C TYR A 98 3.45 -1.83 -6.75
N ASN A 99 3.13 -1.73 -8.05
CA ASN A 99 2.12 -2.53 -8.71
C ASN A 99 2.53 -4.02 -8.78
N GLY A 100 1.85 -4.84 -7.98
CA GLY A 100 1.95 -6.28 -7.94
C GLY A 100 0.79 -6.97 -8.64
N ALA A 101 0.43 -8.17 -8.17
CA ALA A 101 -0.69 -8.90 -8.74
C ALA A 101 -1.98 -8.59 -7.96
N GLY A 102 -2.94 -7.94 -8.62
CA GLY A 102 -4.19 -7.53 -7.98
C GLY A 102 -3.97 -6.33 -7.07
N ALA A 103 -4.73 -6.25 -5.97
CA ALA A 103 -4.68 -5.10 -5.08
C ALA A 103 -3.30 -4.89 -4.43
N ASP A 104 -2.87 -3.63 -4.39
CA ASP A 104 -1.55 -3.21 -3.89
C ASP A 104 -1.59 -2.54 -2.53
N PHE A 105 -2.74 -2.01 -2.15
CA PHE A 105 -3.00 -1.47 -0.83
C PHE A 105 -4.49 -1.52 -0.51
N ALA A 106 -4.82 -1.26 0.75
CA ALA A 106 -6.20 -1.15 1.22
C ALA A 106 -6.39 0.01 2.19
N VAL A 107 -7.53 0.70 2.07
CA VAL A 107 -7.92 1.81 2.96
C VAL A 107 -8.98 1.33 3.94
N PHE A 108 -8.75 1.58 5.23
CA PHE A 108 -9.57 1.13 6.35
C PHE A 108 -10.36 2.29 6.95
N GLU A 109 -11.60 1.97 7.32
CA GLU A 109 -12.61 2.85 7.91
C GLU A 109 -13.33 2.04 9.03
N ASN A 110 -14.23 2.66 9.80
CA ASN A 110 -14.85 2.07 10.99
C ASN A 110 -16.33 1.65 10.82
N GLY A 111 -16.77 1.34 9.60
CA GLY A 111 -18.18 1.16 9.26
C GLY A 111 -18.91 0.07 10.05
N PHE A 112 -20.22 0.23 10.22
CA PHE A 112 -21.00 -0.62 11.12
C PHE A 112 -21.90 -1.58 10.35
N ILE A 113 -21.74 -2.89 10.54
CA ILE A 113 -22.58 -3.89 9.87
C ILE A 113 -24.06 -3.72 10.24
N ASN A 114 -24.96 -3.86 9.27
CA ASN A 114 -26.39 -3.92 9.56
C ASN A 114 -26.69 -5.21 10.35
N PRO A 115 -27.25 -5.12 11.56
CA PRO A 115 -27.52 -6.31 12.39
C PRO A 115 -28.56 -7.25 11.79
N SER A 116 -29.36 -6.78 10.84
CA SER A 116 -30.43 -7.56 10.19
C SER A 116 -30.06 -8.07 8.80
N ASN A 117 -29.02 -7.51 8.16
CA ASN A 117 -28.60 -7.90 6.80
C ASN A 117 -27.08 -7.76 6.64
N LYS A 118 -26.37 -8.88 6.62
CA LYS A 118 -24.89 -8.90 6.47
C LYS A 118 -24.35 -8.37 5.13
N GLU A 119 -25.22 -8.12 4.15
CA GLU A 119 -24.83 -7.50 2.87
C GLU A 119 -24.73 -5.96 2.99
N GLU A 120 -25.29 -5.39 4.06
CA GLU A 120 -25.40 -3.95 4.26
C GLU A 120 -24.59 -3.48 5.46
N ALA A 121 -24.12 -2.24 5.41
CA ALA A 121 -23.45 -1.57 6.52
C ALA A 121 -23.68 -0.05 6.48
N PHE A 122 -23.44 0.63 7.59
CA PHE A 122 -23.30 2.07 7.61
C PHE A 122 -21.91 2.37 7.06
N LEU A 123 -21.85 3.01 5.89
CA LEU A 123 -20.65 3.17 5.10
C LEU A 123 -20.47 4.66 4.82
N GLU A 124 -19.43 5.27 5.38
CA GLU A 124 -18.97 6.60 5.00
C GLU A 124 -17.85 6.42 3.98
N LEU A 125 -17.94 7.12 2.85
CA LEU A 125 -17.15 6.83 1.66
C LEU A 125 -16.10 7.90 1.40
N ALA A 126 -15.00 7.49 0.75
CA ALA A 126 -13.99 8.42 0.27
C ALA A 126 -13.43 8.01 -1.09
N PHE A 127 -13.11 9.00 -1.91
CA PHE A 127 -12.27 8.80 -3.08
C PHE A 127 -10.84 8.49 -2.64
N VAL A 128 -10.17 7.67 -3.45
CA VAL A 128 -8.76 7.34 -3.28
C VAL A 128 -7.97 7.79 -4.48
N GLU A 129 -6.81 8.35 -4.22
CA GLU A 129 -5.87 8.83 -5.22
C GLU A 129 -4.45 8.46 -4.79
N VAL A 130 -3.54 8.38 -5.76
CA VAL A 130 -2.13 8.05 -5.52
C VAL A 130 -1.21 9.05 -6.20
N SER A 131 0.01 9.17 -5.66
CA SER A 131 1.06 10.02 -6.23
C SER A 131 2.43 9.39 -6.05
N SER A 132 3.29 9.58 -7.05
CA SER A 132 4.72 9.22 -6.99
C SER A 132 5.59 10.37 -6.45
N ASP A 133 5.12 11.62 -6.53
CA ASP A 133 5.91 12.83 -6.24
C ASP A 133 5.33 13.73 -5.13
N GLY A 134 4.15 13.42 -4.62
CA GLY A 134 3.45 14.21 -3.60
C GLY A 134 2.82 15.51 -4.12
N ILE A 135 2.84 15.74 -5.45
CA ILE A 135 2.31 16.94 -6.10
C ILE A 135 1.18 16.56 -7.04
N ASN A 136 1.40 15.57 -7.91
CA ASN A 136 0.44 15.11 -8.90
C ASN A 136 -0.29 13.88 -8.36
N TYR A 137 -1.61 14.00 -8.18
CA TYR A 137 -2.45 12.93 -7.65
C TYR A 137 -3.41 12.41 -8.71
N PHE A 138 -3.55 11.08 -8.76
CA PHE A 138 -4.33 10.38 -9.76
C PHE A 138 -5.41 9.55 -9.07
N ARG A 139 -6.67 9.87 -9.35
CA ARG A 139 -7.84 9.25 -8.72
C ARG A 139 -8.19 7.92 -9.37
N PHE A 140 -8.53 6.93 -8.53
CA PHE A 140 -9.12 5.67 -8.97
C PHE A 140 -10.50 5.88 -9.59
N PRO A 141 -10.86 5.16 -10.67
CA PRO A 141 -12.16 5.32 -11.31
C PRO A 141 -13.27 4.75 -10.42
N ALA A 142 -13.85 5.60 -9.57
CA ALA A 142 -14.95 5.26 -8.69
C ALA A 142 -16.26 5.06 -9.47
N ALA A 143 -17.10 4.15 -9.00
CA ALA A 143 -18.46 3.95 -9.47
C ALA A 143 -19.43 3.76 -8.29
N SER A 144 -20.58 4.43 -8.36
CA SER A 144 -21.67 4.26 -7.40
C SER A 144 -23.01 4.03 -8.10
N TYR A 145 -23.77 3.06 -7.57
CA TYR A 145 -25.16 2.79 -7.93
C TYR A 145 -26.11 2.99 -6.73
N THR A 146 -25.65 3.72 -5.70
CA THR A 146 -26.52 4.17 -4.60
C THR A 146 -27.67 5.04 -5.13
N PRO A 147 -28.86 5.06 -4.50
CA PRO A 147 -29.98 5.87 -4.96
C PRO A 147 -29.63 7.35 -5.14
N GLU A 148 -30.03 7.99 -6.24
CA GLU A 148 -29.63 9.39 -6.54
C GLU A 148 -30.68 10.45 -6.18
N THR A 149 -31.83 10.03 -5.64
CA THR A 149 -32.99 10.90 -5.38
C THR A 149 -33.44 10.91 -3.92
N THR A 150 -33.24 9.81 -3.18
CA THR A 150 -33.56 9.71 -1.76
C THR A 150 -32.27 9.79 -0.96
N GLN A 151 -32.10 10.85 -0.17
CA GLN A 151 -30.92 11.04 0.68
C GLN A 151 -30.76 9.86 1.64
N VAL A 152 -29.54 9.32 1.75
CA VAL A 152 -29.15 8.47 2.88
C VAL A 152 -28.92 9.40 4.08
N PRO A 153 -29.74 9.33 5.13
CA PRO A 153 -29.55 10.17 6.30
C PRO A 153 -28.25 9.81 7.02
N GLY A 154 -27.66 10.79 7.71
CA GLY A 154 -26.44 10.63 8.51
C GLY A 154 -26.47 9.56 9.62
N ALA A 155 -27.59 8.85 9.81
CA ALA A 155 -27.71 7.73 10.74
C ALA A 155 -28.91 6.83 10.38
N GLY A 156 -28.81 5.55 10.74
CA GLY A 156 -29.94 4.61 10.75
C GLY A 156 -30.34 4.00 9.40
N VAL A 157 -29.64 4.34 8.33
CA VAL A 157 -29.77 3.69 7.01
C VAL A 157 -28.45 3.03 6.65
N TYR A 158 -28.55 1.82 6.09
CA TYR A 158 -27.41 1.00 5.71
C TYR A 158 -27.37 0.85 4.19
N LEU A 159 -26.18 0.77 3.62
CA LEU A 159 -25.91 0.67 2.20
C LEU A 159 -25.43 -0.73 1.84
N ASP A 160 -25.86 -1.21 0.67
CA ASP A 160 -25.36 -2.45 0.09
C ASP A 160 -24.02 -2.20 -0.64
N ALA A 161 -22.96 -2.84 -0.16
CA ALA A 161 -21.60 -2.72 -0.69
C ALA A 161 -21.50 -3.09 -2.18
N LYS A 162 -22.42 -3.91 -2.70
CA LYS A 162 -22.45 -4.34 -4.10
C LYS A 162 -22.75 -3.20 -5.08
N TYR A 163 -23.18 -2.04 -4.59
CA TYR A 163 -23.40 -0.83 -5.41
C TYR A 163 -22.19 0.10 -5.46
N ILE A 164 -21.10 -0.21 -4.76
CA ILE A 164 -19.96 0.67 -4.57
C ILE A 164 -18.68 0.02 -5.11
N ASN A 165 -17.89 0.79 -5.86
CA ASN A 165 -16.58 0.36 -6.37
C ASN A 165 -15.56 1.50 -6.33
N ASN A 166 -14.31 1.16 -5.99
CA ASN A 166 -13.19 2.09 -5.91
C ASN A 166 -13.46 3.33 -5.04
N LEU A 167 -14.23 3.14 -3.97
CA LEU A 167 -14.43 4.09 -2.88
C LEU A 167 -14.01 3.41 -1.59
N ALA A 168 -13.15 4.05 -0.81
CA ALA A 168 -12.81 3.59 0.53
C ALA A 168 -14.06 3.62 1.43
N GLY A 169 -14.04 2.88 2.52
CA GLY A 169 -15.20 2.75 3.41
C GLY A 169 -16.34 1.89 2.86
N LYS A 170 -16.07 1.10 1.81
CA LYS A 170 -17.05 0.13 1.28
C LYS A 170 -17.35 -1.01 2.27
N TYR A 171 -16.41 -1.33 3.16
CA TYR A 171 -16.49 -2.49 4.03
C TYR A 171 -16.60 -2.11 5.51
N SER A 172 -17.24 -2.96 6.31
CA SER A 172 -17.37 -2.71 7.75
C SER A 172 -16.02 -2.74 8.46
N GLY A 173 -15.97 -2.11 9.63
CA GLY A 173 -14.78 -1.92 10.46
C GLY A 173 -13.94 -3.17 10.64
N GLY A 174 -12.61 -2.97 10.57
CA GLY A 174 -11.63 -4.05 10.56
C GLY A 174 -11.36 -4.66 9.18
N TYR A 175 -12.04 -4.20 8.13
CA TYR A 175 -11.77 -4.60 6.75
C TYR A 175 -11.49 -3.40 5.86
N GLY A 176 -10.41 -3.49 5.09
CA GLY A 176 -9.99 -2.45 4.16
C GLY A 176 -10.56 -2.69 2.76
N THR A 177 -10.85 -1.59 2.06
CA THR A 177 -11.19 -1.63 0.64
C THR A 177 -9.91 -1.73 -0.18
N PRO A 178 -9.73 -2.79 -1.00
CA PRO A 178 -8.54 -2.97 -1.82
C PRO A 178 -8.52 -2.04 -3.04
N PHE A 179 -7.32 -1.61 -3.45
CA PHE A 179 -7.08 -0.81 -4.65
C PHE A 179 -5.92 -1.38 -5.46
N ASP A 180 -6.10 -1.51 -6.78
CA ASP A 180 -5.14 -2.10 -7.73
C ASP A 180 -4.54 -1.02 -8.63
N LEU A 181 -3.25 -0.74 -8.47
CA LEU A 181 -2.55 0.34 -9.18
C LEU A 181 -2.51 0.13 -10.70
N GLU A 182 -2.71 -1.10 -11.19
CA GLU A 182 -2.83 -1.40 -12.63
C GLU A 182 -4.00 -0.63 -13.26
N GLU A 183 -5.07 -0.33 -12.50
CA GLU A 183 -6.19 0.51 -12.98
C GLU A 183 -5.77 1.93 -13.37
N LEU A 184 -4.60 2.37 -12.90
CA LEU A 184 -4.02 3.68 -13.17
C LEU A 184 -2.84 3.61 -14.16
N ALA A 185 -2.54 2.45 -14.73
CA ALA A 185 -1.45 2.26 -15.67
C ALA A 185 -1.55 3.22 -16.88
N GLY A 186 -0.38 3.67 -17.35
CA GLY A 186 -0.27 4.52 -18.54
C GLY A 186 -0.66 6.00 -18.34
N LYS A 187 -0.99 6.44 -17.12
CA LYS A 187 -1.23 7.86 -16.83
C LYS A 187 0.10 8.65 -16.84
N PRO A 188 0.25 9.68 -17.69
CA PRO A 188 1.47 10.49 -17.70
C PRO A 188 1.73 11.16 -16.35
N GLY A 189 2.95 11.05 -15.85
CA GLY A 189 3.35 11.63 -14.55
C GLY A 189 3.09 10.73 -13.34
N LEU A 190 2.52 9.53 -13.52
CA LEU A 190 2.39 8.51 -12.48
C LEU A 190 3.32 7.34 -12.76
N ASP A 191 4.18 7.00 -11.79
CA ASP A 191 4.89 5.72 -11.77
C ASP A 191 4.20 4.80 -10.77
N ILE A 192 3.36 3.89 -11.29
CA ILE A 192 2.62 2.89 -10.49
C ILE A 192 3.54 1.89 -9.76
N ASN A 193 4.84 1.86 -10.08
CA ASN A 193 5.83 1.04 -9.39
C ASN A 193 6.61 1.79 -8.30
N GLN A 194 6.31 3.08 -8.12
CA GLN A 194 6.93 3.99 -7.16
C GLN A 194 5.88 4.95 -6.56
N VAL A 195 4.76 4.43 -6.09
CA VAL A 195 3.74 5.23 -5.38
C VAL A 195 4.22 5.52 -3.97
N THR A 196 4.35 6.79 -3.62
CA THR A 196 4.87 7.24 -2.32
C THR A 196 3.78 7.83 -1.43
N HIS A 197 2.67 8.28 -2.03
CA HIS A 197 1.55 8.89 -1.33
C HIS A 197 0.22 8.26 -1.73
N VAL A 198 -0.66 8.08 -0.74
CA VAL A 198 -2.08 7.78 -0.94
C VAL A 198 -2.86 8.97 -0.39
N ARG A 199 -3.76 9.55 -1.18
CA ARG A 199 -4.66 10.63 -0.77
C ARG A 199 -6.09 10.12 -0.70
N VAL A 200 -6.70 10.32 0.46
CA VAL A 200 -8.10 9.97 0.74
C VAL A 200 -8.87 11.27 0.80
N VAL A 201 -9.94 11.37 0.00
CA VAL A 201 -10.77 12.57 -0.11
C VAL A 201 -12.20 12.17 0.21
N ASP A 202 -12.76 12.77 1.25
CA ASP A 202 -14.14 12.56 1.67
C ASP A 202 -15.14 12.70 0.51
N VAL A 203 -16.14 11.81 0.47
CA VAL A 203 -17.30 11.92 -0.40
C VAL A 203 -18.36 12.76 0.30
N ILE A 204 -18.80 13.84 -0.34
CA ILE A 204 -20.00 14.54 0.09
C ILE A 204 -21.24 13.80 -0.43
N GLY A 205 -21.90 13.04 0.44
CA GLY A 205 -23.07 12.19 0.17
C GLY A 205 -24.38 12.87 -0.19
N SER A 206 -24.38 14.19 -0.32
CA SER A 206 -25.58 14.96 -0.60
C SER A 206 -26.13 14.64 -1.99
N VAL A 207 -27.41 14.28 -2.09
CA VAL A 207 -28.08 14.12 -3.41
C VAL A 207 -28.68 15.41 -3.97
N SER A 208 -28.54 16.53 -3.28
CA SER A 208 -29.19 17.80 -3.65
C SER A 208 -28.21 18.88 -4.11
N ASN A 209 -27.24 19.24 -3.27
CA ASN A 209 -26.24 20.29 -3.48
C ASN A 209 -24.87 19.86 -2.95
N ASN A 210 -23.78 20.44 -3.45
CA ASN A 210 -22.41 20.08 -3.06
C ASN A 210 -22.10 18.58 -3.26
N THR A 211 -22.74 17.96 -4.26
CA THR A 211 -22.70 16.52 -4.47
C THR A 211 -21.37 16.04 -5.05
N SER A 212 -20.85 14.95 -4.49
CA SER A 212 -19.75 14.20 -5.11
C SER A 212 -20.26 13.28 -6.22
N LEU A 213 -19.52 13.25 -7.34
CA LEU A 213 -19.87 12.48 -8.53
C LEU A 213 -18.85 11.38 -8.79
N ASP A 214 -19.33 10.22 -9.25
CA ASP A 214 -18.49 9.14 -9.73
C ASP A 214 -17.92 9.41 -11.13
N THR A 215 -17.13 8.47 -11.66
CA THR A 215 -16.47 8.62 -12.98
C THR A 215 -17.47 8.74 -14.14
N SER A 216 -18.71 8.28 -13.97
CA SER A 216 -19.78 8.36 -14.96
C SER A 216 -20.71 9.56 -14.74
N GLY A 217 -20.43 10.41 -13.74
CA GLY A 217 -21.25 11.56 -13.38
C GLY A 217 -22.49 11.23 -12.55
N ARG A 218 -22.59 10.02 -11.97
CA ARG A 218 -23.66 9.66 -11.03
C ARG A 218 -23.37 10.22 -9.66
N LYS A 219 -24.42 10.59 -8.92
CA LYS A 219 -24.28 11.03 -7.53
C LYS A 219 -23.83 9.87 -6.65
N ILE A 220 -22.86 10.12 -5.78
CA ILE A 220 -22.51 9.19 -4.72
C ILE A 220 -23.29 9.61 -3.49
N ASN A 221 -24.18 8.73 -3.01
CA ASN A 221 -25.09 9.00 -1.90
C ASN A 221 -24.69 8.10 -0.73
N ASP A 222 -23.86 8.63 0.14
CA ASP A 222 -23.54 8.08 1.45
C ASP A 222 -24.17 8.97 2.56
N PRO A 223 -24.03 8.61 3.85
CA PRO A 223 -24.70 9.32 4.94
C PRO A 223 -24.46 10.83 4.92
N TYR A 224 -25.52 11.63 4.75
CA TYR A 224 -25.45 13.09 4.75
C TYR A 224 -26.76 13.75 5.22
N PRO A 225 -26.70 14.90 5.94
CA PRO A 225 -25.50 15.47 6.55
C PRO A 225 -25.08 14.68 7.79
N THR A 226 -23.82 14.81 8.19
CA THR A 226 -23.24 14.19 9.40
C THR A 226 -22.76 15.25 10.41
N PRO A 227 -23.65 16.12 10.94
CA PRO A 227 -23.25 17.28 11.75
C PRO A 227 -22.95 16.90 13.21
N PHE A 228 -22.03 15.96 13.42
CA PHE A 228 -21.58 15.44 14.71
C PHE A 228 -20.07 15.23 14.71
N PRO A 229 -19.39 15.11 15.87
CA PRO A 229 -17.93 15.16 15.97
C PRO A 229 -17.13 14.26 15.02
N GLY A 230 -17.69 13.11 14.63
CA GLY A 230 -17.09 12.14 13.71
C GLY A 230 -17.46 12.33 12.23
N GLY A 231 -18.12 13.43 11.85
CA GLY A 231 -18.74 13.55 10.53
C GLY A 231 -17.81 13.33 9.34
N GLY A 232 -18.35 12.69 8.30
CA GLY A 232 -17.66 12.36 7.05
C GLY A 232 -16.83 11.09 7.22
N PHE A 233 -15.88 10.88 6.32
CA PHE A 233 -15.05 9.67 6.32
C PHE A 233 -14.18 9.54 7.59
N ASP A 234 -14.31 8.41 8.29
CA ASP A 234 -13.53 8.06 9.49
C ASP A 234 -12.30 7.20 9.13
N LEU A 235 -11.17 7.84 8.80
CA LEU A 235 -9.94 7.14 8.39
C LEU A 235 -9.28 6.42 9.58
N ASP A 236 -9.18 5.09 9.50
CA ASP A 236 -8.46 4.21 10.46
C ASP A 236 -7.01 4.00 10.02
N ALA A 237 -6.78 3.50 8.80
CA ALA A 237 -5.42 3.25 8.31
C ALA A 237 -5.35 3.06 6.79
N VAL A 238 -4.13 3.05 6.26
CA VAL A 238 -3.84 2.48 4.92
C VAL A 238 -2.75 1.42 5.03
N GLY A 239 -3.09 0.19 4.64
CA GLY A 239 -2.19 -0.96 4.62
C GLY A 239 -1.67 -1.24 3.22
N ALA A 240 -0.36 -1.35 3.05
CA ALA A 240 0.28 -1.70 1.78
C ALA A 240 0.52 -3.21 1.67
N ILE A 241 0.20 -3.78 0.51
CA ILE A 241 0.33 -5.21 0.18
C ILE A 241 1.64 -5.48 -0.57
N TYR A 242 2.05 -4.54 -1.43
CA TYR A 242 3.30 -4.60 -2.18
C TYR A 242 4.16 -3.37 -1.89
N LEU A 243 5.19 -3.55 -1.06
CA LEU A 243 6.16 -2.50 -0.74
C LEU A 243 7.52 -2.85 -1.31
N ARG A 244 8.23 -1.86 -1.85
CA ARG A 244 9.63 -2.04 -2.23
C ARG A 244 10.44 -2.40 -0.99
N ASP A 245 11.15 -3.52 -1.06
CA ASP A 245 12.13 -3.88 -0.03
C ASP A 245 13.17 -2.76 0.06
N VAL A 246 13.35 -2.21 1.25
CA VAL A 246 14.46 -1.29 1.56
C VAL A 246 15.72 -2.04 1.98
N GLY A 247 15.78 -3.35 1.70
CA GLY A 247 16.97 -4.17 1.89
C GLY A 247 17.98 -3.90 0.78
N VAL A 248 19.22 -3.62 1.16
CA VAL A 248 20.34 -3.90 0.26
C VAL A 248 20.32 -5.40 0.04
N ASP A 249 20.26 -5.86 -1.22
CA ASP A 249 20.36 -7.28 -1.52
C ASP A 249 21.60 -7.85 -0.82
N ASP A 250 21.39 -8.68 0.21
CA ASP A 250 22.46 -9.52 0.75
C ASP A 250 22.88 -10.43 -0.41
N PHE A 251 24.03 -10.13 -1.02
CA PHE A 251 24.57 -10.94 -2.11
C PHE A 251 24.78 -12.38 -1.59
N LYS A 252 23.85 -13.29 -1.88
CA LYS A 252 23.82 -14.68 -1.40
C LYS A 252 24.86 -15.58 -2.06
N ASN A 253 26.08 -15.10 -2.28
CA ASN A 253 27.22 -15.95 -2.64
C ASN A 253 28.27 -15.92 -1.54
N LYS A 254 28.00 -16.68 -0.46
CA LYS A 254 28.99 -17.05 0.57
C LYS A 254 30.23 -17.80 0.02
N ASN A 255 30.28 -18.07 -1.29
CA ASN A 255 31.33 -18.86 -1.92
C ASN A 255 32.31 -18.03 -2.78
N LEU A 256 32.21 -16.69 -2.82
CA LEU A 256 33.13 -15.86 -3.60
C LEU A 256 34.46 -15.59 -2.90
N THR A 257 34.47 -15.49 -1.56
CA THR A 257 35.70 -15.19 -0.81
C THR A 257 35.75 -15.95 0.51
N SER A 258 36.85 -16.66 0.75
CA SER A 258 37.17 -17.22 2.07
C SER A 258 38.26 -16.38 2.73
N ILE A 259 37.98 -15.89 3.94
CA ILE A 259 38.84 -14.92 4.65
C ILE A 259 39.28 -15.50 5.98
N TYR A 260 40.61 -15.58 6.20
CA TYR A 260 41.17 -16.15 7.42
C TYR A 260 42.63 -15.69 7.70
N PRO A 261 43.07 -15.70 8.96
CA PRO A 261 42.27 -15.94 10.15
C PRO A 261 41.40 -14.72 10.50
N ASN A 262 40.26 -14.97 11.12
CA ASN A 262 39.44 -13.95 11.77
C ASN A 262 39.11 -14.45 13.19
N PRO A 263 39.66 -13.84 14.26
CA PRO A 263 40.44 -12.60 14.27
C PRO A 263 41.83 -12.68 13.60
N VAL A 264 42.28 -11.57 13.01
CA VAL A 264 43.60 -11.43 12.37
C VAL A 264 44.60 -10.80 13.33
N ALA A 265 45.84 -11.30 13.33
CA ALA A 265 46.98 -10.67 14.00
C ALA A 265 47.79 -9.85 12.99
N ASP A 266 48.59 -10.50 12.15
CA ASP A 266 49.52 -9.78 11.26
C ASP A 266 49.11 -9.80 9.79
N TYR A 267 48.56 -10.92 9.32
CA TYR A 267 48.24 -11.12 7.91
C TYR A 267 46.88 -11.77 7.75
N LEU A 268 46.09 -11.19 6.84
CA LEU A 268 44.81 -11.72 6.40
C LEU A 268 44.99 -12.40 5.05
N ASN A 269 44.57 -13.66 4.95
CA ASN A 269 44.50 -14.38 3.68
C ASN A 269 43.08 -14.27 3.13
N ILE A 270 43.00 -13.98 1.83
CA ILE A 270 41.75 -13.88 1.07
C ILE A 270 41.88 -14.83 -0.12
N GLN A 271 41.12 -15.93 -0.07
CA GLN A 271 40.99 -16.85 -1.20
C GLN A 271 39.77 -16.47 -2.02
N LEU A 272 39.95 -16.33 -3.33
CA LEU A 272 38.86 -16.05 -4.27
C LEU A 272 38.28 -17.37 -4.78
N GLY A 273 36.95 -17.47 -4.83
CA GLY A 273 36.23 -18.65 -5.31
C GLY A 273 36.37 -18.89 -6.81
N SER A 274 36.19 -20.14 -7.23
CA SER A 274 36.22 -20.58 -8.63
C SER A 274 35.16 -19.80 -9.45
N GLY A 275 35.61 -18.88 -10.31
CA GLY A 275 34.74 -17.95 -11.05
C GLY A 275 35.23 -16.50 -11.08
N SER A 276 36.36 -16.20 -10.43
CA SER A 276 37.01 -14.89 -10.38
C SER A 276 38.24 -14.82 -11.32
N ASP A 277 38.03 -15.06 -12.63
CA ASP A 277 39.08 -14.80 -13.63
C ASP A 277 39.34 -13.29 -13.82
N GLU A 278 38.44 -12.46 -13.27
CA GLU A 278 38.52 -11.00 -13.32
C GLU A 278 39.01 -10.42 -11.98
N PRO A 279 39.81 -9.33 -12.00
CA PRO A 279 40.29 -8.69 -10.78
C PRO A 279 39.14 -8.17 -9.90
N ILE A 280 39.23 -8.40 -8.59
CA ILE A 280 38.28 -7.90 -7.59
C ILE A 280 38.90 -6.71 -6.87
N SER A 281 38.19 -5.59 -6.81
CA SER A 281 38.60 -4.46 -5.98
C SER A 281 38.24 -4.72 -4.51
N LEU A 282 39.14 -4.38 -3.60
CA LEU A 282 38.97 -4.47 -2.15
C LEU A 282 39.20 -3.09 -1.53
N LEU A 283 38.26 -2.67 -0.69
CA LEU A 283 38.33 -1.49 0.17
C LEU A 283 38.32 -1.93 1.63
N ILE A 284 39.26 -1.44 2.43
CA ILE A 284 39.31 -1.68 3.88
C ILE A 284 38.86 -0.41 4.59
N THR A 285 37.86 -0.55 5.45
CA THR A 285 37.29 0.57 6.22
C THR A 285 37.24 0.26 7.71
N ASP A 286 37.35 1.29 8.54
CA ASP A 286 37.01 1.16 9.97
C ASP A 286 35.49 1.22 10.20
N VAL A 287 35.06 1.10 11.46
CA VAL A 287 33.64 1.14 11.86
C VAL A 287 32.94 2.47 11.57
N THR A 288 33.69 3.54 11.29
CA THR A 288 33.12 4.84 10.91
C THR A 288 32.94 4.98 9.40
N GLY A 289 33.38 3.99 8.63
CA GLY A 289 33.37 4.01 7.16
C GLY A 289 34.58 4.72 6.54
N LYS A 290 35.57 5.15 7.35
CA LYS A 290 36.79 5.77 6.84
C LYS A 290 37.60 4.73 6.05
N VAL A 291 37.94 5.06 4.81
CA VAL A 291 38.81 4.24 3.97
C VAL A 291 40.24 4.28 4.48
N LEU A 292 40.78 3.10 4.76
CA LEU A 292 42.15 2.91 5.24
C LEU A 292 43.06 2.36 4.14
N SER A 293 42.52 1.54 3.24
CA SER A 293 43.25 0.96 2.13
C SER A 293 42.32 0.61 0.97
N SER A 294 42.85 0.65 -0.25
CA SER A 294 42.21 0.16 -1.46
C SER A 294 43.23 -0.63 -2.28
N THR A 295 42.88 -1.85 -2.69
CA THR A 295 43.74 -2.72 -3.47
C THR A 295 42.93 -3.52 -4.49
N VAL A 296 43.60 -4.08 -5.49
CA VAL A 296 43.01 -5.03 -6.43
C VAL A 296 43.56 -6.42 -6.13
N LEU A 297 42.67 -7.41 -6.04
CA LEU A 297 42.96 -8.82 -5.84
C LEU A 297 42.87 -9.52 -7.21
N SER A 298 44.00 -10.05 -7.69
CA SER A 298 44.08 -10.67 -9.02
C SER A 298 44.62 -12.10 -8.97
N GLN A 299 44.96 -12.60 -7.78
CA GLN A 299 45.45 -13.97 -7.59
C GLN A 299 44.37 -14.81 -6.90
N PRO A 300 44.31 -16.14 -7.11
CA PRO A 300 43.40 -17.01 -6.37
C PRO A 300 43.59 -16.93 -4.85
N GLU A 301 44.84 -16.71 -4.41
CA GLU A 301 45.19 -16.48 -3.02
C GLU A 301 45.88 -15.13 -2.87
N ASN A 302 45.35 -14.27 -2.00
CA ASN A 302 45.91 -12.95 -1.73
C ASN A 302 46.23 -12.84 -0.24
N LYS A 303 47.30 -12.11 0.08
CA LYS A 303 47.75 -11.89 1.46
C LYS A 303 47.88 -10.40 1.72
N ILE A 304 47.12 -9.91 2.69
CA ILE A 304 47.08 -8.49 3.06
C ILE A 304 47.72 -8.32 4.44
N SER A 305 48.66 -7.37 4.55
CA SER A 305 49.25 -7.02 5.85
C SER A 305 48.28 -6.20 6.69
N PHE A 306 48.06 -6.65 7.92
CA PHE A 306 47.27 -6.00 8.96
C PHE A 306 48.13 -5.46 10.11
N THR A 307 49.46 -5.56 10.02
CA THR A 307 50.39 -5.17 11.10
C THR A 307 50.30 -3.69 11.50
N ALA A 308 49.98 -2.81 10.54
CA ALA A 308 49.87 -1.37 10.77
C ALA A 308 48.50 -0.93 11.34
N TYR A 309 47.54 -1.85 11.44
CA TYR A 309 46.19 -1.55 11.91
C TYR A 309 46.10 -1.75 13.42
N HIS A 310 45.36 -0.88 14.09
CA HIS A 310 45.06 -1.01 15.52
C HIS A 310 44.05 -2.13 15.78
N SER A 311 44.00 -2.63 17.00
CA SER A 311 42.98 -3.59 17.40
C SER A 311 41.58 -2.99 17.26
N GLY A 312 40.64 -3.75 16.69
CA GLY A 312 39.32 -3.23 16.34
C GLY A 312 38.59 -4.03 15.28
N ILE A 313 37.43 -3.52 14.87
CA ILE A 313 36.59 -4.11 13.82
C ILE A 313 36.86 -3.36 12.51
N TYR A 314 36.98 -4.12 11.42
CA TYR A 314 37.15 -3.59 10.07
C TYR A 314 36.15 -4.24 9.12
N TYR A 315 35.76 -3.48 8.11
CA TYR A 315 34.92 -3.97 7.01
C TYR A 315 35.73 -4.00 5.72
N LEU A 316 35.70 -5.15 5.06
CA LEU A 316 36.30 -5.42 3.76
C LEU A 316 35.20 -5.37 2.73
N GLN A 317 35.18 -4.32 1.90
CA GLN A 317 34.18 -4.15 0.85
C GLN A 317 34.80 -4.57 -0.48
N PHE A 318 34.18 -5.54 -1.13
CA PHE A 318 34.61 -6.08 -2.41
C PHE A 318 33.72 -5.57 -3.53
N SER A 319 34.29 -5.36 -4.71
CA SER A 319 33.52 -5.12 -5.94
C SER A 319 34.18 -5.82 -7.12
N ASP A 320 33.40 -6.61 -7.86
CA ASP A 320 33.84 -7.26 -9.09
C ASP A 320 33.62 -6.38 -10.34
N ALA A 321 34.14 -6.81 -11.49
CA ALA A 321 34.01 -6.11 -12.77
C ALA A 321 32.57 -6.06 -13.31
N LYS A 322 31.67 -6.91 -12.80
CA LYS A 322 30.24 -6.93 -13.18
C LYS A 322 29.40 -5.98 -12.32
N GLY A 323 30.03 -5.28 -11.36
CA GLY A 323 29.37 -4.35 -10.45
C GLY A 323 28.78 -5.02 -9.21
N ASN A 324 29.00 -6.32 -8.99
CA ASN A 324 28.56 -6.99 -7.77
C ASN A 324 29.43 -6.53 -6.60
N LYS A 325 28.80 -6.27 -5.45
CA LYS A 325 29.47 -5.84 -4.22
C LYS A 325 29.09 -6.72 -3.04
N TRP A 326 30.03 -6.99 -2.16
CA TRP A 326 29.78 -7.69 -0.88
C TRP A 326 30.73 -7.17 0.19
N VAL A 327 30.38 -7.40 1.45
CA VAL A 327 31.14 -6.91 2.61
C VAL A 327 31.41 -8.04 3.58
N GLU A 328 32.64 -8.12 4.07
CA GLU A 328 33.06 -9.06 5.11
C GLU A 328 33.54 -8.30 6.35
N ARG A 329 33.14 -8.79 7.53
CA ARG A 329 33.56 -8.20 8.82
C ARG A 329 34.70 -9.01 9.41
N ILE A 330 35.80 -8.34 9.73
CA ILE A 330 36.92 -8.94 10.45
C ILE A 330 37.20 -8.24 11.78
N THR A 331 37.85 -8.95 12.68
CA THR A 331 38.36 -8.42 13.95
C THR A 331 39.89 -8.47 13.92
N LYS A 332 40.56 -7.36 14.20
CA LYS A 332 42.01 -7.26 14.45
C LYS A 332 42.29 -7.40 15.94
N LEU A 333 43.20 -8.30 16.30
CA LEU A 333 43.75 -8.44 17.66
C LEU A 333 44.77 -7.34 17.97
#